data_AF-A0A8T1CGS6-F1
#
_entry.id   AF-A0A8T1CGS6-F1
#
_cell.length_a   1.000
_cell.length_b   1.000
_cell.length_c   1.000
_cell.angle_alpha   90.00
_cell.angle_beta   90.00
_cell.angle_gamma   90.00
#
_symmetry.space_group_name_H-M   'P 1'
#
loop_
_entity.id
_entity.type
_entity.pdbx_description
1 polymer ?
#
loop_
_entity_poly.entity_id
_entity_poly.type
_entity_poly.pdbx_seq_one_letter_code
_entity_poly.pdbx_strand_id
1 'polypeptide(L)' 'MVHTRSQIYSMLFTDAGNGFYNCTTFGKQYKKGIGYTNLPNHLRCSHEDYEQEAQEAVRRGPP' A
#
# COMPACT_ATOMS: atom_id res chain seq x y z
N MET A 1 7.78 2.33 -16.63
CA MET A 1 8.26 1.22 -15.78
C MET A 1 7.06 0.69 -15.02
N VAL A 2 6.63 -0.54 -15.27
CA VAL A 2 5.53 -1.18 -14.53
C VAL A 2 6.09 -1.66 -13.20
N HIS A 3 5.63 -1.09 -12.09
CA HIS A 3 5.99 -1.61 -10.77
C HIS A 3 5.22 -2.92 -10.53
N THR A 4 5.92 -3.94 -10.05
CA THR A 4 5.25 -5.19 -9.67
C THR A 4 4.31 -4.94 -8.49
N ARG A 5 3.18 -5.67 -8.41
CA ARG A 5 2.21 -5.53 -7.30
C ARG A 5 2.89 -5.57 -5.93
N SER A 6 3.92 -6.41 -5.77
CA SER A 6 4.69 -6.53 -4.52
C SER A 6 5.48 -5.27 -4.16
N GLN A 7 6.07 -4.58 -5.14
CA GLN A 7 6.73 -3.28 -4.91
C GLN A 7 5.70 -2.22 -4.51
N ILE A 8 4.56 -2.18 -5.20
CA ILE A 8 3.48 -1.23 -4.92
C ILE A 8 2.95 -1.42 -3.50
N TYR A 9 2.77 -2.66 -3.05
CA TYR A 9 2.39 -2.92 -1.65
C TYR A 9 3.42 -2.39 -0.66
N SER A 10 4.71 -2.57 -0.95
CA SER A 10 5.78 -2.12 -0.05
C SER A 10 5.91 -0.59 -0.04
N MET A 11 5.45 0.10 -1.08
CA MET A 11 5.46 1.57 -1.20
C MET A 11 4.22 2.20 -0.56
N LEU A 12 3.04 1.60 -0.78
CA LEU A 12 1.76 2.12 -0.31
C LEU A 12 1.39 1.63 1.09
N PHE A 13 2.02 0.58 1.59
CA PHE A 13 1.78 0.06 2.93
C PHE A 13 3.07 -0.10 3.72
N THR A 14 3.09 0.49 4.90
CA THR A 14 4.16 0.30 5.89
C THR A 14 3.72 -0.70 6.94
N ASP A 15 4.65 -1.52 7.43
CA ASP A 15 4.39 -2.35 8.61
C ASP A 15 4.20 -1.43 9.82
N ALA A 16 3.05 -1.56 10.48
CA ALA A 16 2.70 -0.76 11.66
C ALA A 16 2.96 -1.52 12.97
N GLY A 17 3.65 -2.67 12.92
CA GLY A 17 3.80 -3.57 14.05
C GLY A 17 2.52 -4.32 14.42
N ASN A 18 2.63 -5.26 15.37
CA ASN A 18 1.52 -6.08 15.88
C ASN A 18 0.70 -6.83 14.82
N GLY A 19 1.29 -7.08 13.64
CA GLY A 19 0.57 -7.69 12.52
C GLY A 19 -0.47 -6.76 11.90
N PHE A 20 -0.18 -5.46 11.81
CA PHE A 20 -0.95 -4.49 11.04
C PHE A 20 -0.10 -3.86 9.94
N TYR A 21 -0.74 -3.51 8.83
CA TYR A 21 -0.20 -2.69 7.75
C TYR A 21 -0.93 -1.36 7.76
N ASN A 22 -0.22 -0.25 7.59
CA ASN A 22 -0.84 1.06 7.44
C ASN A 22 -0.66 1.56 6.01
N CYS A 23 -1.74 2.00 5.39
CA CYS A 23 -1.68 2.65 4.09
C CYS A 23 -1.09 4.06 4.25
N THR A 24 -0.01 4.37 3.53
CA THR A 24 0.68 5.67 3.60
C THR A 24 -0.10 6.81 2.95
N THR A 25 -0.98 6.51 1.97
CA THR A 25 -1.83 7.53 1.33
C THR A 25 -3.05 7.88 2.20
N PHE A 26 -3.77 6.87 2.70
CA PHE A 26 -5.07 7.08 3.36
C PHE A 26 -5.00 7.01 4.89
N GLY A 27 -3.84 6.66 5.47
CA GLY A 27 -3.65 6.50 6.92
C GLY A 27 -4.50 5.38 7.53
N LYS A 28 -4.95 4.42 6.71
CA LYS A 28 -5.85 3.34 7.12
C LYS A 28 -5.06 2.08 7.48
N GLN A 29 -5.32 1.54 8.67
CA GLN A 29 -4.70 0.30 9.14
C GLN A 29 -5.49 -0.96 8.73
N TYR A 30 -4.75 -2.01 8.40
CA TYR A 30 -5.23 -3.32 7.96
C TYR A 30 -4.55 -4.43 8.77
N LYS A 31 -5.29 -5.44 9.21
CA LYS A 31 -4.74 -6.55 10.00
C LYS A 31 -4.16 -7.65 9.09
N LYS A 32 -2.89 -8.00 9.28
CA LYS A 32 -2.11 -9.04 8.56
C LYS A 32 -2.75 -10.43 8.62
N GLY A 33 -3.49 -10.74 9.70
CA GLY A 33 -4.06 -12.07 9.96
C GLY A 33 -5.45 -12.35 9.38
N ILE A 34 -6.23 -11.33 9.00
CA ILE A 34 -7.55 -11.54 8.37
C ILE A 34 -7.42 -11.19 6.89
N GLY A 35 -6.77 -12.11 6.17
CA GLY A 35 -6.72 -12.13 4.72
C GLY A 35 -5.91 -10.99 4.11
N TYR A 36 -4.79 -11.37 3.51
CA TYR A 36 -4.11 -10.61 2.45
C TYR A 36 -5.02 -10.28 1.25
N THR A 37 -6.34 -10.55 1.32
CA THR A 37 -7.41 -10.22 0.38
C THR A 37 -7.94 -8.79 0.50
N ASN A 38 -7.88 -8.17 1.69
CA ASN A 38 -8.40 -6.81 1.88
C ASN A 38 -7.46 -5.73 1.33
N LEU A 39 -6.14 -5.95 1.41
CA LEU A 39 -5.12 -5.08 0.82
C LEU A 39 -5.26 -4.94 -0.71
N PRO A 40 -5.39 -6.04 -1.49
CA PRO A 40 -5.64 -5.96 -2.94
C PRO A 40 -6.96 -5.30 -3.30
N ASN A 41 -8.02 -5.55 -2.54
CA ASN A 41 -9.31 -4.93 -2.81
C ASN A 41 -9.28 -3.44 -2.50
N HIS A 42 -8.59 -3.02 -1.44
CA HIS A 42 -8.34 -1.62 -1.14
C HIS A 42 -7.51 -0.94 -2.24
N LEU A 43 -6.42 -1.56 -2.71
CA LEU A 43 -5.66 -1.02 -3.85
C LEU A 43 -6.56 -0.77 -5.06
N ARG A 44 -7.36 -1.76 -5.45
CA ARG A 44 -8.21 -1.65 -6.64
C ARG A 44 -9.34 -0.63 -6.49
N CYS A 45 -9.89 -0.43 -5.29
CA CYS A 45 -11.04 0.46 -5.06
C CYS A 45 -10.67 1.86 -4.57
N SER A 46 -9.52 2.04 -3.92
CA SER A 46 -9.13 3.32 -3.33
C SER A 46 -7.98 3.98 -4.05
N HIS A 47 -7.16 3.21 -4.77
CA HIS A 47 -6.06 3.72 -5.56
C HIS A 47 -6.38 3.46 -7.04
N GLU A 48 -7.31 4.24 -7.59
CA GLU A 48 -7.76 4.12 -8.99
C GLU A 48 -6.56 4.24 -9.96
N ASP A 49 -5.54 5.01 -9.57
CA ASP A 49 -4.25 5.18 -10.25
C ASP A 49 -3.07 4.77 -9.34
N TYR A 50 -3.15 3.58 -8.73
CA TYR A 50 -2.16 3.09 -7.77
C TYR A 50 -0.72 3.04 -8.30
N GLU A 51 -0.54 2.96 -9.62
CA GLU A 51 0.78 3.02 -10.27
C GLU A 51 1.39 4.43 -10.16
N GLN A 52 0.59 5.47 -10.38
CA GLN A 52 1.03 6.86 -10.26
C GLN A 52 1.22 7.25 -8.79
N GLU A 53 0.35 6.79 -7.89
CA GLU A 53 0.56 6.98 -6.45
C GLU A 53 1.82 6.27 -5.94
N ALA A 54 2.12 5.06 -6.43
CA ALA A 54 3.37 4.38 -6.10
C ALA A 54 4.59 5.17 -6.61
N GLN A 55 4.51 5.76 -7.80
CA GLN A 55 5.58 6.65 -8.29
C GLN A 55 5.73 7.92 -7.46
N GLU A 56 4.62 8.55 -7.07
CA GLU A 56 4.64 9.73 -6.20
C GLU A 56 5.19 9.39 -4.81
N ALA A 57 4.88 8.21 -4.27
CA ALA A 57 5.46 7.71 -3.03
C ALA A 57 6.98 7.50 -3.15
N VAL A 58 7.47 6.95 -4.27
CA VAL A 58 8.91 6.82 -4.56
C VAL A 58 9.58 8.19 -4.67
N ARG A 59 8.93 9.16 -5.35
CA ARG A 59 9.45 10.53 -5.49
C ARG A 59 9.51 11.27 -4.16
N ARG A 60 8.53 11.06 -3.27
CA ARG A 60 8.51 11.66 -1.94
C ARG A 60 9.61 11.08 -1.03
N GLY A 61 10.10 9.89 -1.35
CA GLY A 61 11.09 9.19 -0.54
C GLY A 61 10.51 8.67 0.77
N PRO A 62 11.18 7.72 1.44
CA PRO A 62 10.81 7.33 2.79
C PRO A 62 11.05 8.51 3.76
N PRO A 63 10.17 8.74 4.75
CA PRO A 63 10.47 9.65 5.85
C PRO A 63 11.62 9.13 6.71
#